data_AF-A0A2R7K7E2-F1
#
_entry.id   AF-A0A2R7K7E2-F1
#
_cell.length_a   1.000
_cell.length_b   1.000
_cell.length_c   1.000
_cell.angle_alpha   90.00
_cell.angle_beta   90.00
_cell.angle_gamma   90.00
#
_symmetry.space_group_name_H-M   'P 1'
#
loop_
_entity.id
_entity.type
_entity.pdbx_description
1 polymer ?
#
loop_
_entity_poly.entity_id
_entity_poly.type
_entity_poly.pdbx_seq_one_letter_code
_entity_poly.pdbx_strand_id
1 'polypeptide(L)'
;ADLDIICDGEQTRQHFVTTFIEHLSGVDFENRKTVKIRNRYDASVPVVVGEVTRQKAVFVEDAKFLRKQTNKPIKWALPGPLTMVDTLYDDHYKSREKLAWEFAIALNEEARELQDAGVDIIQFDEPAFNVFFDEVNDWGMAALERAIEGLHCQTAVHICYGYGIQANTDWKKTLGSEWRQYEEIFPKIQKSKIDIVSLECHNSNVPLNLMELVRGKKVMVGAIDVATNAIETPEEVAATLRKALEFVDAENLYPSTNCGMAPLSRNIARGKLSALSAGAEIIRKELGI
;
A
#
# COMPACT_ATOMS: atom_id res chain seq x y z
N ALA A 1 -1.73 8.64 19.78
CA ALA A 1 -2.64 8.51 18.64
C ALA A 1 -3.60 7.33 18.79
N ASP A 2 -3.41 6.40 19.74
CA ASP A 2 -4.34 5.29 20.01
C ASP A 2 -4.87 4.59 18.75
N LEU A 3 -3.95 4.00 17.99
CA LEU A 3 -4.28 3.26 16.78
C LEU A 3 -4.69 1.83 17.13
N ASP A 4 -5.72 1.31 16.46
CA ASP A 4 -6.27 -0.04 16.68
C ASP A 4 -5.44 -1.13 16.00
N ILE A 5 -4.87 -0.82 14.83
CA ILE A 5 -4.00 -1.70 14.05
C ILE A 5 -2.63 -1.04 13.97
N ILE A 6 -1.59 -1.77 14.37
CA ILE A 6 -0.23 -1.26 14.49
C ILE A 6 0.61 -1.76 13.30
N CYS A 7 1.48 -0.92 12.76
CA CYS A 7 2.51 -1.35 11.80
C CYS A 7 3.92 -1.18 12.41
N ASP A 8 4.92 -1.68 11.69
CA ASP A 8 6.35 -1.46 11.96
C ASP A 8 6.80 0.01 11.80
N GLY A 9 5.89 0.86 11.29
CA GLY A 9 6.21 2.24 10.89
C GLY A 9 7.29 2.30 9.82
N GLU A 10 7.55 1.17 9.14
CA GLU A 10 8.66 0.96 8.22
C GLU A 10 10.01 1.40 8.79
N GLN A 11 10.21 1.31 10.12
CA GLN A 11 11.40 1.87 10.77
C GLN A 11 12.69 1.08 10.52
N THR A 12 12.59 -0.17 10.07
CA THR A 12 13.75 -1.04 9.78
C THR A 12 14.13 -1.09 8.30
N ARG A 13 13.45 -0.32 7.45
CA ARG A 13 13.73 -0.22 6.01
C ARG A 13 14.06 1.19 5.58
N GLN A 14 14.88 1.33 4.55
CA GLN A 14 15.19 2.64 3.95
C GLN A 14 14.09 3.11 3.02
N HIS A 15 13.51 2.18 2.24
CA HIS A 15 12.47 2.47 1.26
C HIS A 15 11.51 1.28 1.16
N PHE A 16 10.21 1.55 0.99
CA PHE A 16 9.17 0.52 1.00
C PHE A 16 9.33 -0.56 -0.09
N VAL A 17 9.97 -0.21 -1.22
CA VAL A 17 10.27 -1.14 -2.33
C VAL A 17 11.69 -1.68 -2.32
N THR A 18 12.70 -0.80 -2.46
CA THR A 18 14.07 -1.24 -2.76
C THR A 18 14.70 -2.05 -1.64
N THR A 19 14.36 -1.77 -0.37
CA THR A 19 14.91 -2.55 0.75
C THR A 19 14.55 -4.03 0.63
N PHE A 20 13.36 -4.41 0.16
CA PHE A 20 13.06 -5.82 -0.05
C PHE A 20 13.85 -6.40 -1.23
N ILE A 21 13.91 -5.65 -2.36
CA ILE A 21 14.66 -6.05 -3.56
C ILE A 21 16.15 -6.29 -3.24
N GLU A 22 16.75 -5.43 -2.42
CA GLU A 22 18.15 -5.49 -1.99
C GLU A 22 18.53 -6.79 -1.27
N HIS A 23 17.55 -7.52 -0.71
CA HIS A 23 17.79 -8.77 0.02
C HIS A 23 17.60 -10.02 -0.85
N LEU A 24 17.29 -9.86 -2.14
CA LEU A 24 17.12 -10.95 -3.09
C LEU A 24 18.44 -11.26 -3.82
N SER A 25 18.63 -12.52 -4.21
CA SER A 25 19.73 -12.88 -5.10
C SER A 25 19.56 -12.21 -6.46
N GLY A 26 20.65 -12.11 -7.24
CA GLY A 26 20.58 -11.58 -8.60
C GLY A 26 20.37 -10.07 -8.68
N VAL A 27 20.44 -9.34 -7.56
CA VAL A 27 20.32 -7.89 -7.48
C VAL A 27 21.68 -7.26 -7.20
N ASP A 28 22.10 -6.33 -8.06
CA ASP A 28 23.23 -5.44 -7.83
C ASP A 28 22.73 -4.10 -7.27
N PHE A 29 23.12 -3.81 -6.03
CA PHE A 29 22.74 -2.59 -5.33
C PHE A 29 23.79 -1.48 -5.42
N GLU A 30 25.01 -1.79 -5.84
CA GLU A 30 26.09 -0.81 -5.95
C GLU A 30 25.97 -0.06 -7.29
N ASN A 31 25.77 -0.80 -8.39
CA ASN A 31 25.73 -0.24 -9.75
C ASN A 31 24.33 0.23 -10.15
N ARG A 32 23.83 1.25 -9.47
CA ARG A 32 22.47 1.78 -9.68
C ARG A 32 22.28 2.42 -11.05
N LYS A 33 21.05 2.38 -11.56
CA LYS A 33 20.61 3.03 -12.80
C LYS A 33 19.53 4.06 -12.53
N THR A 34 19.41 5.07 -13.38
CA THR A 34 18.29 5.99 -13.35
C THR A 34 17.17 5.44 -14.23
N VAL A 35 15.98 5.26 -13.66
CA VAL A 35 14.77 4.86 -14.39
C VAL A 35 13.63 5.82 -14.08
N LYS A 36 12.68 5.94 -15.01
CA LYS A 36 11.47 6.74 -14.84
C LYS A 36 10.39 5.88 -14.21
N ILE A 37 10.08 6.11 -12.93
CA ILE A 37 9.11 5.31 -12.18
C ILE A 37 7.70 5.88 -12.33
N ARG A 38 6.68 5.02 -12.45
CA ARG A 38 5.26 5.37 -12.62
C ARG A 38 4.99 6.35 -13.76
N ASN A 39 5.84 6.36 -14.78
CA ASN A 39 5.85 7.37 -15.85
C ASN A 39 5.92 8.82 -15.35
N ARG A 40 6.43 9.06 -14.14
CA ARG A 40 6.26 10.33 -13.42
C ARG A 40 7.56 11.04 -13.09
N TYR A 41 8.55 10.35 -12.55
CA TYR A 41 9.82 10.98 -12.16
C TYR A 41 10.98 9.99 -12.19
N ASP A 42 12.19 10.53 -12.29
CA ASP A 42 13.42 9.74 -12.33
C ASP A 42 13.85 9.35 -10.92
N ALA A 43 14.26 8.09 -10.75
CA ALA A 43 14.80 7.57 -9.50
C ALA A 43 16.06 6.73 -9.77
N SER A 44 17.02 6.80 -8.85
CA SER A 44 18.16 5.88 -8.83
C SER A 44 17.69 4.56 -8.21
N VAL A 45 17.82 3.45 -8.94
CA VAL A 45 17.27 2.14 -8.56
C VAL A 45 18.30 1.02 -8.68
N PRO A 46 18.13 -0.10 -7.96
CA PRO A 46 18.95 -1.30 -8.13
C PRO A 46 18.82 -1.92 -9.52
N VAL A 47 19.76 -2.79 -9.86
CA VAL A 47 19.79 -3.53 -11.13
C VAL A 47 19.61 -5.02 -10.88
N VAL A 48 18.70 -5.67 -11.61
CA VAL A 48 18.62 -7.14 -11.66
C VAL A 48 19.60 -7.65 -12.71
N VAL A 49 20.64 -8.37 -12.28
CA VAL A 49 21.73 -8.90 -13.12
C VAL A 49 21.70 -10.42 -13.28
N GLY A 50 20.81 -11.11 -12.54
CA GLY A 50 20.70 -12.57 -12.56
C GLY A 50 19.36 -13.06 -12.03
N GLU A 51 19.27 -14.36 -11.80
CA GLU A 51 18.06 -14.99 -11.24
C GLU A 51 17.74 -14.48 -9.84
N VAL A 52 16.48 -14.07 -9.66
CA VAL A 52 15.95 -13.53 -8.42
C VAL A 52 15.35 -14.64 -7.59
N THR A 53 15.88 -14.83 -6.39
CA THR A 53 15.34 -15.75 -5.39
C THR A 53 15.53 -15.15 -3.99
N ARG A 54 14.61 -15.46 -3.08
CA ARG A 54 14.73 -15.09 -1.67
C ARG A 54 15.68 -16.07 -0.98
N GLN A 55 16.79 -15.56 -0.46
CA GLN A 55 17.80 -16.40 0.20
C GLN A 55 17.54 -16.59 1.70
N LYS A 56 17.03 -15.54 2.35
CA LYS A 56 16.74 -15.49 3.79
C LYS A 56 15.54 -14.58 4.01
N ALA A 57 14.94 -14.71 5.19
CA ALA A 57 13.91 -13.78 5.63
C ALA A 57 14.42 -12.34 5.75
N VAL A 58 13.58 -11.41 5.31
CA VAL A 58 13.91 -9.98 5.27
C VAL A 58 13.38 -9.28 6.52
N PHE A 59 12.09 -9.43 6.81
CA PHE A 59 11.37 -8.69 7.86
C PHE A 59 10.82 -9.59 8.98
N VAL A 60 10.96 -10.91 8.88
CA VAL A 60 10.36 -11.87 9.82
C VAL A 60 10.86 -11.67 11.26
N GLU A 61 12.16 -11.39 11.44
CA GLU A 61 12.70 -11.14 12.79
C GLU A 61 12.20 -9.82 13.39
N ASP A 62 12.03 -8.79 12.56
CA ASP A 62 11.42 -7.52 12.98
C ASP A 62 9.95 -7.71 13.37
N ALA A 63 9.22 -8.55 12.62
CA ALA A 63 7.83 -8.90 12.92
C ALA A 63 7.71 -9.66 14.25
N LYS A 64 8.58 -10.65 14.50
CA LYS A 64 8.66 -11.33 15.80
C LYS A 64 8.98 -10.36 16.93
N PHE A 65 9.86 -9.39 16.68
CA PHE A 65 10.17 -8.36 17.67
C PHE A 65 8.94 -7.50 17.98
N LEU A 66 8.26 -6.98 16.96
CA LEU A 66 7.06 -6.14 17.12
C LEU A 66 5.91 -6.91 17.79
N ARG A 67 5.69 -8.18 17.42
CA ARG A 67 4.67 -9.04 18.00
C ARG A 67 4.81 -9.18 19.51
N LYS A 68 6.04 -9.17 20.05
CA LYS A 68 6.32 -9.20 21.49
C LYS A 68 6.00 -7.88 22.21
N GLN A 69 5.84 -6.77 21.49
CA GLN A 69 5.60 -5.45 22.07
C GLN A 69 4.12 -5.09 22.24
N THR A 70 3.21 -5.83 21.60
CA THR A 70 1.79 -5.49 21.57
C THR A 70 0.91 -6.72 21.37
N ASN A 71 -0.33 -6.67 21.84
CA ASN A 71 -1.38 -7.65 21.53
C ASN A 71 -2.38 -7.12 20.48
N LYS A 72 -2.24 -5.85 20.04
CA LYS A 72 -3.09 -5.27 18.98
C LYS A 72 -2.77 -5.93 17.63
N PRO A 73 -3.73 -6.00 16.68
CA PRO A 73 -3.45 -6.51 15.34
C PRO A 73 -2.26 -5.79 14.68
N ILE A 74 -1.39 -6.56 14.04
CA ILE A 74 -0.22 -6.07 13.30
C ILE A 74 -0.50 -6.11 11.80
N LYS A 75 -0.29 -4.98 11.14
CA LYS A 75 -0.26 -4.88 9.68
C LYS A 75 1.15 -4.68 9.18
N TRP A 76 1.62 -5.53 8.28
CA TRP A 76 2.94 -5.43 7.67
C TRP A 76 2.84 -5.18 6.17
N ALA A 77 3.52 -4.15 5.67
CA ALA A 77 3.54 -3.84 4.24
C ALA A 77 4.74 -4.49 3.54
N LEU A 78 4.49 -5.07 2.37
CA LEU A 78 5.46 -5.52 1.38
C LEU A 78 5.17 -4.79 0.06
N PRO A 79 6.18 -4.53 -0.79
CA PRO A 79 5.91 -4.01 -2.12
C PRO A 79 5.19 -5.07 -2.96
N GLY A 80 4.25 -4.65 -3.81
CA GLY A 80 3.59 -5.55 -4.76
C GLY A 80 4.45 -5.84 -6.00
N PRO A 81 4.22 -6.97 -6.69
CA PRO A 81 5.03 -7.40 -7.83
C PRO A 81 5.18 -6.36 -8.95
N LEU A 82 4.09 -5.67 -9.35
CA LEU A 82 4.13 -4.69 -10.44
C LEU A 82 4.94 -3.44 -10.03
N THR A 83 4.78 -3.02 -8.78
CA THR A 83 5.52 -1.90 -8.22
C THR A 83 7.01 -2.22 -8.03
N MET A 84 7.36 -3.48 -7.73
CA MET A 84 8.76 -3.91 -7.68
C MET A 84 9.43 -3.80 -9.06
N VAL A 85 8.82 -4.32 -10.13
CA VAL A 85 9.40 -4.23 -11.49
C VAL A 85 9.43 -2.82 -12.06
N ASP A 86 8.60 -1.91 -11.55
CA ASP A 86 8.64 -0.49 -11.89
C ASP A 86 9.74 0.29 -11.14
N THR A 87 10.32 -0.28 -10.07
CA THR A 87 11.30 0.42 -9.20
C THR A 87 12.69 -0.23 -9.26
N LEU A 88 13.08 -0.73 -10.42
CA LEU A 88 14.40 -1.32 -10.70
C LEU A 88 14.75 -1.20 -12.18
N TYR A 89 16.00 -1.51 -12.52
CA TYR A 89 16.43 -1.76 -13.89
C TYR A 89 16.64 -3.25 -14.12
N ASP A 90 15.92 -3.84 -15.08
CA ASP A 90 16.02 -5.26 -15.41
C ASP A 90 17.10 -5.50 -16.48
N ASP A 91 18.27 -5.98 -16.05
CA ASP A 91 19.37 -6.36 -16.93
C ASP A 91 19.41 -7.85 -17.30
N HIS A 92 18.46 -8.66 -16.81
CA HIS A 92 18.48 -10.11 -16.95
C HIS A 92 17.26 -10.68 -17.67
N TYR A 93 16.05 -10.49 -17.13
CA TYR A 93 14.82 -11.12 -17.63
C TYR A 93 14.29 -10.44 -18.89
N LYS A 94 14.54 -9.13 -19.02
CA LYS A 94 14.08 -8.26 -20.10
C LYS A 94 12.55 -8.34 -20.31
N SER A 95 11.82 -8.59 -19.23
CA SER A 95 10.37 -8.81 -19.25
C SER A 95 9.79 -8.53 -17.87
N ARG A 96 8.96 -7.47 -17.79
CA ARG A 96 8.27 -7.06 -16.55
C ARG A 96 7.41 -8.18 -16.00
N GLU A 97 6.64 -8.86 -16.85
CA GLU A 97 5.78 -9.97 -16.44
C GLU A 97 6.58 -11.13 -15.84
N LYS A 98 7.64 -11.60 -16.52
CA LYS A 98 8.46 -12.72 -16.03
C LYS A 98 9.12 -12.38 -14.69
N LEU A 99 9.71 -11.20 -14.58
CA LEU A 99 10.36 -10.76 -13.35
C LEU A 99 9.34 -10.54 -12.21
N ALA A 100 8.16 -9.98 -12.51
CA ALA A 100 7.09 -9.83 -11.53
C ALA A 100 6.60 -11.18 -10.99
N TRP A 101 6.60 -12.23 -11.82
CA TRP A 101 6.26 -13.58 -11.38
C TRP A 101 7.27 -14.14 -10.38
N GLU A 102 8.56 -13.97 -10.63
CA GLU A 102 9.61 -14.36 -9.67
C GLU A 102 9.53 -13.56 -8.37
N PHE A 103 9.21 -12.26 -8.45
CA PHE A 103 8.92 -11.47 -7.25
C PHE A 103 7.69 -11.95 -6.50
N ALA A 104 6.61 -12.32 -7.20
CA ALA A 104 5.43 -12.87 -6.55
C ALA A 104 5.73 -14.15 -5.76
N ILE A 105 6.62 -15.01 -6.28
CA ILE A 105 7.09 -16.21 -5.57
C ILE A 105 7.88 -15.82 -4.31
N ALA A 106 8.87 -14.93 -4.44
CA ALA A 106 9.69 -14.47 -3.31
C ALA A 106 8.86 -13.74 -2.23
N LEU A 107 7.87 -12.94 -2.66
CA LEU A 107 6.93 -12.27 -1.78
C LEU A 107 6.02 -13.25 -1.05
N ASN A 108 5.56 -14.31 -1.72
CA ASN A 108 4.75 -15.34 -1.09
C ASN A 108 5.52 -16.08 0.02
N GLU A 109 6.79 -16.40 -0.22
CA GLU A 109 7.66 -17.01 0.80
C GLU A 109 7.81 -16.10 2.03
N GLU A 110 8.11 -14.81 1.82
CA GLU A 110 8.22 -13.83 2.91
C GLU A 110 6.89 -13.66 3.65
N ALA A 111 5.77 -13.53 2.92
CA ALA A 111 4.45 -13.32 3.49
C ALA A 111 4.01 -14.51 4.35
N ARG A 112 4.26 -15.75 3.91
CA ARG A 112 3.92 -16.94 4.71
C ARG A 112 4.71 -16.97 6.02
N GLU A 113 5.99 -16.64 6.00
CA GLU A 113 6.79 -16.56 7.23
C GLU A 113 6.41 -15.38 8.13
N LEU A 114 5.97 -14.24 7.57
CA LEU A 114 5.42 -13.11 8.34
C LEU A 114 4.11 -13.49 9.05
N GLN A 115 3.23 -14.23 8.37
CA GLN A 115 2.03 -14.79 8.98
C GLN A 115 2.40 -15.71 10.15
N ASP A 116 3.34 -16.63 9.95
CA ASP A 116 3.79 -17.55 10.99
C ASP A 116 4.47 -16.83 12.17
N ALA A 117 5.02 -15.63 11.94
CA ALA A 117 5.52 -14.72 12.97
C ALA A 117 4.43 -13.95 13.74
N GLY A 118 3.16 -14.10 13.36
CA GLY A 118 2.01 -13.50 14.02
C GLY A 118 1.57 -12.14 13.46
N VAL A 119 1.89 -11.86 12.19
CA VAL A 119 1.30 -10.72 11.45
C VAL A 119 -0.16 -11.04 11.09
N ASP A 120 -1.07 -10.11 11.41
CA ASP A 120 -2.51 -10.29 11.27
C ASP A 120 -3.04 -9.84 9.89
N ILE A 121 -2.37 -8.83 9.30
CA ILE A 121 -2.69 -8.28 7.99
C ILE A 121 -1.41 -8.10 7.18
N ILE A 122 -1.32 -8.77 6.02
CA ILE A 122 -0.22 -8.57 5.08
C ILE A 122 -0.70 -7.68 3.94
N GLN A 123 -0.11 -6.50 3.83
CA GLN A 123 -0.43 -5.51 2.81
C GLN A 123 0.59 -5.56 1.68
N PHE A 124 0.10 -5.53 0.44
CA PHE A 124 0.92 -5.38 -0.77
C PHE A 124 0.70 -3.98 -1.35
N ASP A 125 1.78 -3.20 -1.40
CA ASP A 125 1.75 -1.83 -1.92
C ASP A 125 1.88 -1.83 -3.44
N GLU A 126 0.80 -1.49 -4.12
CA GLU A 126 0.70 -1.43 -5.58
C GLU A 126 0.33 -0.03 -6.11
N PRO A 127 1.09 1.05 -5.81
CA PRO A 127 0.86 2.34 -6.45
C PRO A 127 1.04 2.29 -7.98
N ALA A 128 1.75 1.29 -8.53
CA ALA A 128 1.86 1.07 -9.98
C ALA A 128 0.53 0.63 -10.63
N PHE A 129 -0.41 0.06 -9.87
CA PHE A 129 -1.74 -0.28 -10.40
C PHE A 129 -2.48 0.97 -10.88
N ASN A 130 -2.21 2.13 -10.27
CA ASN A 130 -2.80 3.41 -10.60
C ASN A 130 -2.23 4.04 -11.91
N VAL A 131 -1.41 3.28 -12.66
CA VAL A 131 -0.68 3.77 -13.85
C VAL A 131 -0.76 2.77 -15.01
N PHE A 132 -0.49 1.48 -14.76
CA PHE A 132 -0.31 0.49 -15.82
C PHE A 132 -1.52 -0.45 -15.95
N PHE A 133 -2.68 0.08 -16.32
CA PHE A 133 -3.95 -0.66 -16.31
C PHE A 133 -3.94 -1.92 -17.17
N ASP A 134 -3.32 -1.88 -18.36
CA ASP A 134 -3.18 -3.04 -19.24
C ASP A 134 -2.35 -4.14 -18.56
N GLU A 135 -1.22 -3.79 -17.94
CA GLU A 135 -0.38 -4.76 -17.21
C GLU A 135 -1.10 -5.36 -16.00
N VAL A 136 -1.85 -4.53 -15.24
CA VAL A 136 -2.70 -5.00 -14.14
C VAL A 136 -3.70 -6.03 -14.63
N ASN A 137 -4.31 -5.76 -15.78
CA ASN A 137 -5.32 -6.63 -16.38
C ASN A 137 -4.71 -7.89 -16.99
N ASP A 138 -3.56 -7.83 -17.63
CA ASP A 138 -2.98 -8.99 -18.30
C ASP A 138 -2.34 -9.96 -17.30
N TRP A 139 -1.58 -9.44 -16.32
CA TRP A 139 -0.80 -10.30 -15.42
C TRP A 139 -0.61 -9.75 -14.00
N GLY A 140 -0.71 -8.44 -13.76
CA GLY A 140 -0.41 -7.83 -12.46
C GLY A 140 -1.31 -8.35 -11.32
N MET A 141 -2.62 -8.51 -11.59
CA MET A 141 -3.53 -9.16 -10.64
C MET A 141 -3.21 -10.64 -10.40
N ALA A 142 -2.77 -11.36 -11.43
CA ALA A 142 -2.39 -12.77 -11.29
C ALA A 142 -1.09 -12.92 -10.47
N ALA A 143 -0.12 -12.02 -10.66
CA ALA A 143 1.09 -11.97 -9.85
C ALA A 143 0.77 -11.64 -8.38
N LEU A 144 -0.15 -10.69 -8.12
CA LEU A 144 -0.61 -10.40 -6.77
C LEU A 144 -1.33 -11.60 -6.12
N GLU A 145 -2.18 -12.32 -6.87
CA GLU A 145 -2.82 -13.57 -6.41
C GLU A 145 -1.79 -14.66 -6.06
N ARG A 146 -0.71 -14.77 -6.84
CA ARG A 146 0.40 -15.68 -6.53
C ARG A 146 1.11 -15.26 -5.24
N ALA A 147 1.32 -13.97 -5.01
CA ALA A 147 1.95 -13.45 -3.81
C ALA A 147 1.14 -13.77 -2.53
N ILE A 148 -0.18 -13.84 -2.61
CA ILE A 148 -1.07 -14.15 -1.47
C ILE A 148 -1.43 -15.62 -1.31
N GLU A 149 -0.96 -16.49 -2.21
CA GLU A 149 -1.38 -17.89 -2.24
C GLU A 149 -1.05 -18.62 -0.93
N GLY A 150 -2.05 -19.27 -0.34
CA GLY A 150 -1.89 -20.07 0.89
C GLY A 150 -1.77 -19.24 2.17
N LEU A 151 -1.98 -17.91 2.11
CA LEU A 151 -2.18 -17.10 3.30
C LEU A 151 -3.57 -17.36 3.90
N HIS A 152 -3.63 -17.32 5.23
CA HIS A 152 -4.83 -17.45 6.06
C HIS A 152 -5.06 -16.21 6.94
N CYS A 153 -4.04 -15.37 7.15
CA CYS A 153 -4.21 -14.01 7.67
C CYS A 153 -4.91 -13.14 6.63
N GLN A 154 -5.38 -11.96 7.04
CA GLN A 154 -5.99 -11.05 6.09
C GLN A 154 -4.94 -10.48 5.14
N THR A 155 -5.36 -10.23 3.90
CA THR A 155 -4.52 -9.64 2.86
C THR A 155 -5.08 -8.28 2.44
N ALA A 156 -4.20 -7.32 2.23
CA ALA A 156 -4.57 -5.99 1.77
C ALA A 156 -3.80 -5.61 0.51
N VAL A 157 -4.42 -4.83 -0.38
CA VAL A 157 -3.71 -4.14 -1.46
C VAL A 157 -3.84 -2.63 -1.25
N HIS A 158 -2.73 -1.90 -1.28
CA HIS A 158 -2.71 -0.44 -1.17
C HIS A 158 -2.43 0.20 -2.52
N ILE A 159 -3.35 1.05 -2.98
CA ILE A 159 -3.25 1.75 -4.27
C ILE A 159 -3.52 3.23 -3.99
N CYS A 160 -2.55 4.09 -4.25
CA CYS A 160 -2.62 5.52 -3.94
C CYS A 160 -2.05 6.39 -5.06
N TYR A 161 -2.07 7.70 -4.84
CA TYR A 161 -1.51 8.70 -5.76
C TYR A 161 -0.08 9.11 -5.37
N GLY A 162 0.48 8.45 -4.34
CA GLY A 162 1.87 8.50 -3.93
C GLY A 162 2.16 9.43 -2.75
N TYR A 163 3.41 9.39 -2.27
CA TYR A 163 3.90 10.25 -1.20
C TYR A 163 3.72 11.75 -1.46
N GLY A 164 3.76 12.55 -0.38
CA GLY A 164 3.76 14.02 -0.40
C GLY A 164 5.02 14.66 -0.94
N ILE A 165 5.45 14.30 -2.15
CA ILE A 165 6.58 14.88 -2.86
C ILE A 165 6.10 15.76 -4.02
N GLN A 166 6.92 16.74 -4.41
CA GLN A 166 6.60 17.71 -5.47
C GLN A 166 6.14 17.05 -6.78
N ALA A 167 6.81 15.98 -7.21
CA ALA A 167 6.46 15.26 -8.43
C ALA A 167 5.02 14.70 -8.40
N ASN A 168 4.55 14.25 -7.23
CA ASN A 168 3.20 13.70 -7.09
C ASN A 168 2.16 14.82 -6.96
N THR A 169 2.46 15.89 -6.23
CA THR A 169 1.53 17.02 -6.08
C THR A 169 1.34 17.78 -7.38
N ASP A 170 2.38 17.91 -8.22
CA ASP A 170 2.25 18.50 -9.55
C ASP A 170 1.48 17.60 -10.51
N TRP A 171 1.75 16.29 -10.49
CA TRP A 171 0.96 15.33 -11.26
C TRP A 171 -0.53 15.34 -10.87
N LYS A 172 -0.86 15.39 -9.57
CA LYS A 172 -2.26 15.45 -9.09
C LYS A 172 -3.04 16.64 -9.69
N LYS A 173 -2.39 17.76 -9.96
CA LYS A 173 -3.02 18.95 -10.59
C LYS A 173 -3.42 18.70 -12.05
N THR A 174 -2.81 17.71 -12.73
CA THR A 174 -3.10 17.40 -14.13
C THR A 174 -4.22 16.37 -14.30
N LEU A 175 -4.73 15.79 -13.21
CA LEU A 175 -5.69 14.68 -13.24
C LEU A 175 -7.15 15.10 -13.44
N GLY A 176 -7.41 16.40 -13.55
CA GLY A 176 -8.75 16.93 -13.79
C GLY A 176 -9.67 16.85 -12.57
N SER A 177 -10.98 16.96 -12.84
CA SER A 177 -12.03 17.06 -11.82
C SER A 177 -12.46 15.73 -11.21
N GLU A 178 -12.15 14.60 -11.86
CA GLU A 178 -12.45 13.26 -11.34
C GLU A 178 -11.25 12.33 -11.56
N TRP A 179 -10.76 11.71 -10.49
CA TRP A 179 -9.69 10.72 -10.54
C TRP A 179 -10.31 9.33 -10.58
N ARG A 180 -10.51 8.80 -11.79
CA ARG A 180 -11.28 7.56 -12.04
C ARG A 180 -10.43 6.32 -12.24
N GLN A 181 -9.13 6.37 -11.98
CA GLN A 181 -8.20 5.27 -12.20
C GLN A 181 -8.59 3.98 -11.47
N TYR A 182 -9.24 4.10 -10.31
CA TYR A 182 -9.76 2.95 -9.56
C TYR A 182 -10.85 2.17 -10.31
N GLU A 183 -11.61 2.80 -11.20
CA GLU A 183 -12.65 2.17 -12.01
C GLU A 183 -12.07 1.06 -12.92
N GLU A 184 -10.83 1.23 -13.37
CA GLU A 184 -10.12 0.28 -14.22
C GLU A 184 -9.64 -0.98 -13.45
N ILE A 185 -9.49 -0.88 -12.13
CA ILE A 185 -8.80 -1.89 -11.31
C ILE A 185 -9.79 -2.63 -10.39
N PHE A 186 -10.74 -1.89 -9.81
CA PHE A 186 -11.69 -2.40 -8.81
C PHE A 186 -12.48 -3.64 -9.26
N PRO A 187 -12.98 -3.74 -10.52
CA PRO A 187 -13.68 -4.95 -10.95
C PRO A 187 -12.84 -6.23 -10.88
N LYS A 188 -11.51 -6.15 -11.01
CA LYS A 188 -10.61 -7.29 -10.83
C LYS A 188 -10.32 -7.58 -9.37
N ILE A 189 -10.09 -6.54 -8.56
CA ILE A 189 -9.91 -6.70 -7.11
C ILE A 189 -11.15 -7.30 -6.46
N GLN A 190 -12.35 -6.90 -6.88
CA GLN A 190 -13.59 -7.47 -6.35
C GLN A 190 -13.69 -8.98 -6.56
N LYS A 191 -13.19 -9.47 -7.70
CA LYS A 191 -13.16 -10.90 -8.05
C LYS A 191 -11.97 -11.64 -7.46
N SER A 192 -11.01 -10.93 -6.87
CA SER A 192 -9.79 -11.51 -6.32
C SER A 192 -10.00 -12.02 -4.89
N LYS A 193 -9.02 -12.75 -4.37
CA LYS A 193 -8.97 -13.23 -2.99
C LYS A 193 -8.45 -12.20 -1.99
N ILE A 194 -8.07 -11.00 -2.44
CA ILE A 194 -7.66 -9.91 -1.53
C ILE A 194 -8.81 -9.55 -0.60
N ASP A 195 -8.56 -9.41 0.70
CA ASP A 195 -9.61 -9.13 1.70
C ASP A 195 -9.91 -7.64 1.86
N ILE A 196 -8.86 -6.81 1.79
CA ILE A 196 -8.89 -5.39 2.13
C ILE A 196 -8.33 -4.54 0.98
N VAL A 197 -9.00 -3.45 0.63
CA VAL A 197 -8.51 -2.47 -0.33
C VAL A 197 -8.18 -1.15 0.39
N SER A 198 -6.93 -0.69 0.32
CA SER A 198 -6.50 0.58 0.91
C SER A 198 -6.36 1.66 -0.15
N LEU A 199 -7.08 2.78 0.08
CA LEU A 199 -7.34 3.80 -0.92
C LEU A 199 -6.97 5.19 -0.43
N GLU A 200 -6.69 6.08 -1.38
CA GLU A 200 -6.59 7.51 -1.16
C GLU A 200 -7.94 8.18 -1.43
N CYS A 201 -8.43 8.99 -0.48
CA CYS A 201 -9.74 9.62 -0.56
C CYS A 201 -9.74 11.09 -0.11
N HIS A 202 -9.21 11.39 1.08
CA HIS A 202 -9.23 12.76 1.64
C HIS A 202 -8.47 13.74 0.74
N ASN A 203 -9.07 14.90 0.45
CA ASN A 203 -8.55 15.91 -0.50
C ASN A 203 -8.22 15.37 -1.92
N SER A 204 -8.71 14.19 -2.28
CA SER A 204 -8.64 13.67 -3.65
C SER A 204 -9.88 14.09 -4.44
N ASN A 205 -9.79 14.02 -5.77
CA ASN A 205 -10.97 14.09 -6.65
C ASN A 205 -11.46 12.70 -7.03
N VAL A 206 -11.19 11.66 -6.23
CA VAL A 206 -11.72 10.32 -6.48
C VAL A 206 -13.23 10.33 -6.19
N PRO A 207 -14.09 9.94 -7.15
CA PRO A 207 -15.51 9.76 -6.87
C PRO A 207 -15.71 8.62 -5.86
N LEU A 208 -16.16 8.93 -4.64
CA LEU A 208 -16.26 7.94 -3.55
C LEU A 208 -17.24 6.80 -3.87
N ASN A 209 -18.19 7.02 -4.78
CA ASN A 209 -19.10 5.98 -5.26
C ASN A 209 -18.38 4.84 -6.01
N LEU A 210 -17.13 5.02 -6.43
CA LEU A 210 -16.33 3.92 -6.97
C LEU A 210 -16.10 2.80 -5.94
N MET A 211 -16.17 3.08 -4.63
CA MET A 211 -16.11 2.03 -3.60
C MET A 211 -17.23 1.00 -3.72
N GLU A 212 -18.35 1.33 -4.39
CA GLU A 212 -19.41 0.37 -4.71
C GLU A 212 -18.90 -0.82 -5.55
N LEU A 213 -17.91 -0.58 -6.40
CA LEU A 213 -17.34 -1.63 -7.27
C LEU A 213 -16.61 -2.71 -6.47
N VAL A 214 -16.25 -2.43 -5.21
CA VAL A 214 -15.64 -3.37 -4.27
C VAL A 214 -16.53 -3.65 -3.05
N ARG A 215 -17.85 -3.42 -3.15
CA ARG A 215 -18.82 -3.68 -2.08
C ARG A 215 -18.66 -5.11 -1.54
N GLY A 216 -18.64 -5.23 -0.21
CA GLY A 216 -18.43 -6.49 0.51
C GLY A 216 -16.96 -6.81 0.83
N LYS A 217 -15.98 -6.14 0.20
CA LYS A 217 -14.59 -6.11 0.68
C LYS A 217 -14.47 -5.14 1.87
N LYS A 218 -13.47 -5.35 2.70
CA LYS A 218 -13.05 -4.34 3.67
C LYS A 218 -12.33 -3.21 2.95
N VAL A 219 -12.56 -1.96 3.37
CA VAL A 219 -11.96 -0.78 2.73
C VAL A 219 -11.23 0.06 3.74
N MET A 220 -9.91 0.17 3.58
CA MET A 220 -9.07 1.12 4.30
C MET A 220 -9.16 2.51 3.64
N VAL A 221 -10.07 3.34 4.14
CA VAL A 221 -10.40 4.66 3.60
C VAL A 221 -9.37 5.69 4.06
N GLY A 222 -8.59 6.24 3.13
CA GLY A 222 -7.65 7.33 3.40
C GLY A 222 -8.37 8.61 3.83
N ALA A 223 -8.39 8.88 5.13
CA ALA A 223 -9.04 10.05 5.73
C ALA A 223 -8.04 11.14 6.16
N ILE A 224 -6.77 10.99 5.79
CA ILE A 224 -5.67 11.92 6.06
C ILE A 224 -4.90 12.17 4.76
N ASP A 225 -4.71 13.43 4.42
CA ASP A 225 -3.89 13.84 3.28
C ASP A 225 -2.42 13.99 3.71
N VAL A 226 -1.60 13.03 3.31
CA VAL A 226 -0.16 13.02 3.62
C VAL A 226 0.68 13.87 2.65
N ALA A 227 0.04 14.53 1.67
CA ALA A 227 0.70 15.43 0.72
C ALA A 227 0.70 16.91 1.17
N THR A 228 0.18 17.19 2.37
CA THR A 228 0.20 18.51 3.00
C THR A 228 0.70 18.42 4.45
N ASN A 229 1.28 19.52 4.93
CA ASN A 229 1.69 19.69 6.33
C ASN A 229 0.54 20.16 7.24
N ALA A 230 -0.60 20.58 6.66
CA ALA A 230 -1.79 20.94 7.43
C ALA A 230 -2.30 19.70 8.18
N ILE A 231 -2.59 19.84 9.47
CA ILE A 231 -3.14 18.77 10.29
C ILE A 231 -4.66 18.87 10.19
N GLU A 232 -5.31 17.79 9.75
CA GLU A 232 -6.76 17.70 9.68
C GLU A 232 -7.39 17.83 11.07
N THR A 233 -8.60 18.37 11.11
CA THR A 233 -9.47 18.33 12.29
C THR A 233 -10.17 16.97 12.38
N PRO A 234 -10.56 16.51 13.58
CA PRO A 234 -11.37 15.30 13.74
C PRO A 234 -12.67 15.33 12.91
N GLU A 235 -13.30 16.50 12.77
CA GLU A 235 -14.53 16.69 12.00
C GLU A 235 -14.31 16.54 10.49
N GLU A 236 -13.17 17.00 9.95
CA GLU A 236 -12.79 16.79 8.55
C GLU A 236 -12.58 15.31 8.25
N VAL A 237 -11.89 14.59 9.14
CA VAL A 237 -11.73 13.13 9.06
C VAL A 237 -13.10 12.45 9.09
N ALA A 238 -13.94 12.77 10.08
CA ALA A 238 -15.27 12.19 10.21
C ALA A 238 -16.15 12.49 8.98
N ALA A 239 -16.03 13.67 8.37
CA ALA A 239 -16.77 14.01 7.15
C ALA A 239 -16.38 13.11 5.96
N THR A 240 -15.11 12.75 5.80
CA THR A 240 -14.69 11.77 4.79
C THR A 240 -15.24 10.39 5.09
N LEU A 241 -15.12 9.92 6.33
CA LEU A 241 -15.61 8.60 6.74
C LEU A 241 -17.12 8.47 6.57
N ARG A 242 -17.89 9.51 6.93
CA ARG A 242 -19.35 9.53 6.79
C ARG A 242 -19.80 9.39 5.33
N LYS A 243 -19.10 10.05 4.41
CA LYS A 243 -19.36 9.88 2.96
C LYS A 243 -19.00 8.48 2.48
N ALA A 244 -17.91 7.90 2.99
CA ALA A 244 -17.53 6.54 2.63
C ALA A 244 -18.55 5.49 3.13
N LEU A 245 -19.22 5.73 4.27
CA LEU A 245 -20.29 4.87 4.79
C LEU A 245 -21.52 4.76 3.86
N GLU A 246 -21.68 5.65 2.88
CA GLU A 246 -22.71 5.51 1.83
C GLU A 246 -22.40 4.31 0.89
N PHE A 247 -21.12 3.95 0.75
CA PHE A 247 -20.62 2.95 -0.21
C PHE A 247 -19.92 1.75 0.43
N VAL A 248 -19.65 1.81 1.74
CA VAL A 248 -18.97 0.76 2.50
C VAL A 248 -19.75 0.52 3.79
N ASP A 249 -20.08 -0.74 4.05
CA ASP A 249 -20.79 -1.12 5.28
C ASP A 249 -19.90 -0.83 6.51
N ALA A 250 -20.51 -0.44 7.63
CA ALA A 250 -19.77 0.06 8.79
C ALA A 250 -18.71 -0.91 9.32
N GLU A 251 -19.02 -2.22 9.34
CA GLU A 251 -18.13 -3.29 9.74
C GLU A 251 -16.95 -3.52 8.78
N ASN A 252 -17.08 -3.04 7.54
CA ASN A 252 -16.09 -3.16 6.49
C ASN A 252 -15.27 -1.88 6.31
N LEU A 253 -15.61 -0.79 6.99
CA LEU A 253 -14.89 0.48 6.90
C LEU A 253 -13.74 0.56 7.90
N TYR A 254 -12.53 0.78 7.39
CA TYR A 254 -11.31 0.92 8.18
C TYR A 254 -10.73 2.33 7.96
N PRO A 255 -10.82 3.25 8.93
CA PRO A 255 -10.18 4.57 8.83
C PRO A 255 -8.66 4.43 8.68
N SER A 256 -8.09 5.07 7.65
CA SER A 256 -6.66 4.97 7.31
C SER A 256 -6.10 6.31 6.83
N THR A 257 -4.84 6.34 6.41
CA THR A 257 -4.20 7.48 5.73
C THR A 257 -4.15 7.26 4.22
N ASN A 258 -4.11 8.33 3.41
CA ASN A 258 -4.05 8.20 1.95
C ASN A 258 -2.82 7.44 1.44
N CYS A 259 -1.68 7.55 2.15
CA CYS A 259 -0.42 6.89 1.85
C CYS A 259 0.45 6.90 3.12
N GLY A 260 1.68 6.39 3.06
CA GLY A 260 2.65 6.43 4.15
C GLY A 260 3.13 7.85 4.50
N MET A 261 3.61 8.01 5.73
CA MET A 261 3.96 9.32 6.33
C MET A 261 5.47 9.54 6.47
N ALA A 262 6.32 8.66 5.93
CA ALA A 262 7.78 8.74 6.06
C ALA A 262 8.39 10.11 5.70
N PRO A 263 7.89 10.86 4.70
CA PRO A 263 8.40 12.20 4.38
C PRO A 263 8.01 13.30 5.39
N LEU A 264 7.04 13.05 6.26
CA LEU A 264 6.52 14.06 7.19
C LEU A 264 7.36 14.13 8.46
N SER A 265 7.41 15.31 9.08
CA SER A 265 7.99 15.44 10.42
C SER A 265 7.17 14.65 11.45
N ARG A 266 7.85 14.15 12.49
CA ARG A 266 7.20 13.38 13.58
C ARG A 266 6.04 14.13 14.24
N ASN A 267 6.17 15.45 14.42
CA ASN A 267 5.12 16.27 15.04
C ASN A 267 3.87 16.35 14.17
N ILE A 268 4.05 16.57 12.86
CA ILE A 268 2.94 16.58 11.90
C ILE A 268 2.30 15.20 11.84
N ALA A 269 3.10 14.14 11.73
CA ALA A 269 2.58 12.78 11.67
C ALA A 269 1.77 12.42 12.92
N ARG A 270 2.26 12.76 14.11
CA ARG A 270 1.53 12.55 15.37
C ARG A 270 0.21 13.31 15.43
N GLY A 271 0.20 14.57 14.95
CA GLY A 271 -1.01 15.38 14.89
C GLY A 271 -2.07 14.76 13.97
N LYS A 272 -1.69 14.42 12.74
CA LYS A 272 -2.55 13.75 11.76
C LYS A 272 -3.09 12.40 12.26
N LEU A 273 -2.25 11.56 12.87
CA LEU A 273 -2.71 10.29 13.44
C LEU A 273 -3.66 10.49 14.63
N SER A 274 -3.50 11.58 15.40
CA SER A 274 -4.43 11.89 16.49
C SER A 274 -5.78 12.39 15.96
N ALA A 275 -5.77 13.17 14.87
CA ALA A 275 -6.98 13.57 14.15
C ALA A 275 -7.72 12.36 13.56
N LEU A 276 -6.99 11.41 12.97
CA LEU A 276 -7.56 10.17 12.42
C LEU A 276 -8.36 9.40 13.48
N SER A 277 -7.74 9.10 14.62
CA SER A 277 -8.41 8.34 15.68
C SER A 277 -9.56 9.12 16.32
N ALA A 278 -9.42 10.43 16.48
CA ALA A 278 -10.49 11.27 17.01
C ALA A 278 -11.69 11.36 16.05
N GLY A 279 -11.45 11.48 14.74
CA GLY A 279 -12.50 11.48 13.72
C GLY A 279 -13.19 10.13 13.58
N ALA A 280 -12.44 9.03 13.69
CA ALA A 280 -13.01 7.68 13.76
C ALA A 280 -13.92 7.52 14.99
N GLU A 281 -13.51 8.02 16.15
CA GLU A 281 -14.32 7.98 17.38
C GLU A 281 -15.63 8.77 17.27
N ILE A 282 -15.65 9.90 16.54
CA ILE A 282 -16.89 10.63 16.24
C ILE A 282 -17.87 9.72 15.48
N ILE A 283 -17.40 9.03 14.45
CA ILE A 283 -18.22 8.11 13.66
C ILE A 283 -18.70 6.91 14.47
N ARG A 284 -17.83 6.31 15.30
CA ARG A 284 -18.22 5.22 16.22
C ARG A 284 -19.39 5.64 17.12
N LYS A 285 -19.31 6.83 17.72
CA LYS A 285 -20.40 7.39 18.55
C LYS A 285 -21.69 7.63 17.77
N GLU A 286 -21.61 8.12 16.54
CA GLU A 286 -22.78 8.32 15.67
C GLU A 286 -23.47 7.00 15.32
N LEU A 287 -22.69 5.93 15.14
CA LEU A 287 -23.18 4.58 14.85
C LEU A 287 -23.58 3.79 16.10
N GLY A 288 -23.20 4.25 17.30
CA GLY A 288 -23.47 3.58 18.57
C GLY A 288 -22.63 2.31 18.78
N ILE A 289 -21.42 2.24 18.23
CA ILE A 289 -20.46 1.13 18.33
C ILE A 289 -19.18 1.51 19.07
#